data_AF-A0A1I7EC31-F1
#
_entry.id   AF-A0A1I7EC31-F1
#
_cell.length_a   1.000
_cell.length_b   1.000
_cell.length_c   1.000
_cell.angle_alpha   90.00
_cell.angle_beta   90.00
_cell.angle_gamma   90.00
#
_symmetry.space_group_name_H-M   'P 1'
#
loop_
_entity.id
_entity.type
_entity.pdbx_description
1 polymer ?
#
loop_
_entity_poly.entity_id
_entity_poly.type
_entity_poly.pdbx_seq_one_letter_code
_entity_poly.pdbx_strand_id
1 'polypeptide(L)'
;MLDRIDGRLAFLKTELKITDEQTPSWDELAGVIRSMAESHNALMQGMLKEFEDGEFLKKPLPKRLAYQKTHLEARLEQVKAVSAAVEKLYAKLSDEQKQAADEIVLPMMGMGMGRSGGSGPRIMFR
;
A
#
# COMPACT_ATOMS: atom_id res chain seq x y z
N MET A 1 13.11 1.51 4.89
CA MET A 1 11.66 1.74 4.65
C MET A 1 10.82 0.92 5.61
N LEU A 2 11.21 -0.33 5.88
CA LEU A 2 10.60 -1.21 6.88
C LEU A 2 10.63 -0.64 8.31
N ASP A 3 11.71 0.05 8.71
CA ASP A 3 11.78 0.70 10.04
C ASP A 3 10.68 1.75 10.25
N ARG A 4 10.19 2.38 9.17
CA ARG A 4 9.04 3.30 9.24
C ARG A 4 7.70 2.58 9.33
N ILE A 5 7.63 1.31 8.91
CA ILE A 5 6.41 0.50 8.98
C ILE A 5 6.15 0.05 10.41
N ASP A 6 7.15 -0.45 11.12
CA ASP A 6 6.98 -0.86 12.52
C ASP A 6 6.61 0.31 13.44
N GLY A 7 7.24 1.48 13.24
CA GLY A 7 6.86 2.69 13.98
C GLY A 7 5.42 3.13 13.70
N ARG A 8 4.95 3.03 12.45
CA ARG A 8 3.56 3.34 12.08
C ARG A 8 2.57 2.32 12.65
N LEU A 9 2.91 1.03 12.61
CA LEU A 9 2.09 -0.01 13.23
C LEU A 9 1.99 0.20 14.75
N ALA A 10 3.09 0.51 15.42
CA ALA A 10 3.07 0.83 16.85
C ALA A 10 2.16 2.03 17.14
N PHE A 11 2.28 3.11 16.37
CA PHE A 11 1.40 4.27 16.48
C PHE A 11 -0.08 3.91 16.29
N LEU A 12 -0.42 3.19 15.21
CA LEU A 12 -1.80 2.76 14.94
C LEU A 12 -2.36 1.85 16.04
N LYS A 13 -1.54 0.93 16.60
CA LYS A 13 -1.94 0.07 17.73
C LYS A 13 -2.36 0.92 18.93
N THR A 14 -1.58 1.97 19.22
CA THR A 14 -1.84 2.90 20.33
C THR A 14 -3.07 3.76 20.06
N GLU A 15 -3.21 4.35 18.88
CA GLU A 15 -4.37 5.19 18.52
C GLU A 15 -5.69 4.40 18.57
N LEU A 16 -5.67 3.16 18.08
CA LEU A 16 -6.82 2.26 18.16
C LEU A 16 -7.05 1.69 19.55
N LYS A 17 -6.15 1.92 20.51
CA LYS A 17 -6.22 1.40 21.88
C LYS A 17 -6.48 -0.11 21.89
N ILE A 18 -5.75 -0.85 21.05
CA ILE A 18 -5.92 -2.30 20.91
C ILE A 18 -5.77 -2.98 22.27
N THR A 19 -6.77 -3.79 22.64
CA THR A 19 -6.77 -4.55 23.89
C THR A 19 -5.97 -5.86 23.79
N ASP A 20 -5.73 -6.51 24.92
CA ASP A 20 -5.08 -7.82 24.96
C ASP A 20 -5.90 -8.88 24.19
N GLU A 21 -7.23 -8.81 24.28
CA GLU A 21 -8.14 -9.71 23.54
C GLU A 21 -8.10 -9.48 22.02
N GLN A 22 -7.83 -8.25 21.58
CA GLN A 22 -7.73 -7.86 20.17
C GLN A 22 -6.33 -8.07 19.60
N THR A 23 -5.30 -8.19 20.44
CA THR A 23 -3.88 -8.30 20.05
C THR A 23 -3.62 -9.40 19.02
N PRO A 24 -4.20 -10.62 19.11
CA PRO A 24 -3.99 -11.64 18.08
C PRO A 24 -4.44 -11.20 16.67
N SER A 25 -5.58 -10.51 16.56
CA SER A 25 -6.09 -10.01 15.28
C SER A 25 -5.31 -8.79 14.79
N TRP A 26 -4.81 -7.98 15.71
CA TRP A 26 -3.89 -6.90 15.39
C TRP A 26 -2.55 -7.43 14.84
N ASP A 27 -1.97 -8.45 15.46
CA ASP A 27 -0.69 -9.03 15.04
C ASP A 27 -0.79 -9.68 13.66
N GLU A 28 -1.94 -10.28 13.33
CA GLU A 28 -2.25 -10.76 11.97
C GLU A 28 -2.20 -9.62 10.95
N LEU A 29 -2.93 -8.53 11.20
CA LEU A 29 -2.93 -7.34 10.33
C LEU A 29 -1.52 -6.75 10.18
N ALA A 30 -0.79 -6.61 11.29
CA ALA A 30 0.57 -6.09 11.29
C ALA A 30 1.51 -6.98 10.48
N GLY A 31 1.38 -8.31 10.58
CA GLY A 31 2.12 -9.28 9.77
C GLY A 31 1.85 -9.12 8.28
N VAL A 32 0.57 -9.01 7.89
CA VAL A 32 0.18 -8.78 6.48
C VAL A 32 0.75 -7.46 5.97
N ILE A 33 0.70 -6.38 6.77
CA ILE A 33 1.23 -5.07 6.37
C ILE A 33 2.74 -5.11 6.16
N ARG A 34 3.49 -5.81 7.03
CA ARG A 34 4.95 -5.99 6.87
C ARG A 34 5.29 -6.75 5.60
N SER A 35 4.66 -7.90 5.38
CA SER A 35 4.87 -8.73 4.18
C SER A 35 4.57 -7.98 2.89
N MET A 36 3.49 -7.19 2.89
CA MET A 36 3.17 -6.31 1.78
C MET A 36 4.22 -5.20 1.58
N ALA A 37 4.73 -4.60 2.65
CA ALA A 37 5.78 -3.58 2.55
C ALA A 37 7.10 -4.14 1.99
N GLU A 38 7.47 -5.36 2.37
CA GLU A 38 8.61 -6.09 1.81
C GLU A 38 8.40 -6.36 0.32
N SER A 39 7.24 -6.90 -0.05
CA SER A 39 6.86 -7.17 -1.44
C SER A 39 6.85 -5.90 -2.29
N HIS A 40 6.33 -4.80 -1.74
CA HIS A 40 6.33 -3.51 -2.40
C HIS A 40 7.75 -2.98 -2.61
N ASN A 41 8.63 -3.08 -1.61
CA ASN A 41 10.03 -2.67 -1.77
C ASN A 41 10.75 -3.48 -2.85
N ALA A 42 10.54 -4.80 -2.90
CA ALA A 42 11.12 -5.66 -3.94
C ALA A 42 10.60 -5.29 -5.33
N LEU A 43 9.30 -5.01 -5.47
CA LEU A 43 8.69 -4.55 -6.71
C LEU A 43 9.23 -3.18 -7.15
N MET A 44 9.38 -2.22 -6.22
CA MET A 44 9.97 -0.91 -6.52
C MET A 44 11.43 -1.01 -6.96
N GLN A 45 12.22 -1.89 -6.35
CA GLN A 45 13.60 -2.18 -6.77
C GLN A 45 13.63 -2.82 -8.18
N GLY A 46 12.73 -3.76 -8.45
CA GLY A 46 12.56 -4.36 -9.78
C GLY A 46 12.19 -3.32 -10.83
N MET A 47 11.26 -2.41 -10.52
CA MET A 47 10.93 -1.28 -11.40
C MET A 47 12.13 -0.35 -11.60
N LEU A 48 12.84 0.04 -10.55
CA LEU A 48 14.02 0.90 -10.72
C LEU A 48 15.01 0.29 -11.73
N LYS A 49 15.30 -1.01 -11.60
CA LYS A 49 16.17 -1.74 -12.53
C LYS A 49 15.60 -1.86 -13.95
N GLU A 50 14.32 -2.16 -14.08
CA GLU A 50 13.65 -2.28 -15.39
C GLU A 50 13.64 -0.95 -16.16
N PHE A 51 13.64 0.17 -15.44
CA PHE A 51 13.55 1.53 -15.99
C PHE A 51 14.89 2.29 -16.00
N GLU A 52 15.97 1.75 -15.40
CA GLU A 52 17.27 2.40 -15.17
C GLU A 52 17.88 3.00 -16.45
N ASP A 53 17.69 2.33 -17.59
CA ASP A 53 18.28 2.72 -18.89
C ASP A 53 17.26 3.23 -19.92
N GLY A 54 15.99 3.43 -19.52
CA GLY A 54 14.91 3.83 -20.45
C GLY A 54 14.53 2.76 -21.48
N GLU A 55 15.16 1.58 -21.45
CA GLU A 55 14.90 0.44 -22.32
C GLU A 55 13.45 -0.05 -22.23
N PHE A 56 12.81 0.07 -21.05
CA PHE A 56 11.40 -0.27 -20.90
C PHE A 56 10.50 0.47 -21.90
N LEU A 57 10.74 1.77 -22.12
CA LEU A 57 9.93 2.59 -23.04
C LEU A 57 10.14 2.21 -24.50
N LYS A 58 11.29 1.60 -24.82
CA LYS A 58 11.61 1.07 -26.16
C LYS A 58 10.90 -0.27 -26.43
N LYS A 59 10.37 -0.96 -25.40
CA LYS A 59 9.64 -2.22 -25.58
C LYS A 59 8.33 -1.99 -26.36
N PRO A 60 7.92 -2.95 -27.23
CA PRO A 60 6.64 -2.90 -27.91
C PRO A 60 5.48 -2.72 -26.92
N LEU A 61 4.45 -1.96 -27.32
CA LEU A 61 3.30 -1.64 -26.47
C LEU A 61 2.68 -2.86 -25.78
N PRO A 62 2.46 -4.02 -26.46
CA PRO A 62 1.91 -5.20 -25.79
C PRO A 62 2.76 -5.73 -24.63
N LYS A 63 4.10 -5.64 -24.72
CA LYS A 63 5.01 -6.07 -23.65
C LYS A 63 4.94 -5.13 -22.45
N ARG A 64 4.85 -3.82 -22.69
CA ARG A 64 4.66 -2.82 -21.63
C ARG A 64 3.31 -3.01 -20.92
N LEU A 65 2.23 -3.29 -21.67
CA LEU A 65 0.92 -3.57 -21.09
C LEU A 65 0.90 -4.88 -20.29
N ALA A 66 1.55 -5.94 -20.79
CA ALA A 66 1.68 -7.19 -20.04
C ALA A 66 2.40 -7.00 -18.71
N TYR A 67 3.51 -6.23 -18.71
CA TYR A 67 4.22 -5.86 -17.49
C TYR A 67 3.31 -5.14 -16.48
N GLN A 68 2.59 -4.10 -16.93
CA GLN A 68 1.67 -3.35 -16.08
C GLN A 68 0.56 -4.22 -15.52
N LYS A 69 -0.03 -5.10 -16.35
CA LYS A 69 -1.05 -6.05 -15.92
C LYS A 69 -0.56 -6.92 -14.77
N THR A 70 0.61 -7.55 -14.90
CA THR A 70 1.17 -8.39 -13.84
C THR A 70 1.39 -7.62 -12.53
N HIS A 71 1.80 -6.36 -12.61
CA HIS A 71 1.98 -5.52 -11.41
C HIS A 71 0.65 -5.16 -10.75
N LEU A 72 -0.38 -4.84 -11.53
CA LEU A 72 -1.72 -4.58 -11.03
C LEU A 72 -2.34 -5.82 -10.38
N GLU A 73 -2.14 -7.00 -10.96
CA GLU A 73 -2.58 -8.28 -10.38
C GLU A 73 -1.90 -8.54 -9.03
N ALA A 74 -0.58 -8.37 -8.94
CA ALA A 74 0.14 -8.49 -7.68
C ALA A 74 -0.35 -7.47 -6.63
N ARG A 75 -0.64 -6.24 -7.05
CA ARG A 75 -1.20 -5.19 -6.17
C ARG A 75 -2.60 -5.55 -5.67
N LEU A 76 -3.44 -6.15 -6.52
CA LEU A 76 -4.77 -6.59 -6.15
C LEU A 76 -4.72 -7.66 -5.05
N GLU A 77 -3.83 -8.65 -5.19
CA GLU A 77 -3.68 -9.69 -4.17
C GLU A 77 -3.21 -9.13 -2.82
N GLN A 78 -2.33 -8.13 -2.83
CA GLN A 78 -1.95 -7.40 -1.61
C GLN A 78 -3.13 -6.68 -0.96
N VAL A 79 -3.97 -6.00 -1.75
CA VAL A 79 -5.16 -5.30 -1.23
C VAL A 79 -6.17 -6.29 -0.64
N LYS A 80 -6.39 -7.43 -1.29
CA LYS A 80 -7.26 -8.50 -0.76
C LYS A 80 -6.76 -9.00 0.59
N ALA A 81 -5.46 -9.27 0.72
CA ALA A 81 -4.88 -9.75 1.98
C ALA A 81 -5.05 -8.73 3.11
N VAL A 82 -4.80 -7.45 2.85
CA VAL A 82 -5.02 -6.37 3.84
C VAL A 82 -6.50 -6.23 4.18
N SER A 83 -7.40 -6.24 3.18
CA SER A 83 -8.86 -6.17 3.42
C SER A 83 -9.33 -7.26 4.36
N ALA A 84 -8.96 -8.51 4.08
CA ALA A 84 -9.35 -9.64 4.92
C ALA A 84 -8.82 -9.52 6.36
N ALA A 85 -7.59 -9.04 6.56
CA ALA A 85 -7.05 -8.83 7.90
C ALA A 85 -7.72 -7.66 8.63
N VAL A 86 -8.03 -6.58 7.92
CA VAL A 86 -8.77 -5.43 8.47
C VAL A 86 -10.18 -5.84 8.87
N GLU A 87 -10.92 -6.59 8.03
CA GLU A 87 -12.27 -7.09 8.33
C GLU A 87 -12.29 -7.91 9.63
N LYS A 88 -11.31 -8.81 9.81
CA LYS A 88 -11.17 -9.61 11.04
C LYS A 88 -10.92 -8.75 12.28
N LEU A 89 -10.05 -7.75 12.18
CA LEU A 89 -9.78 -6.84 13.30
C LEU A 89 -11.02 -5.99 13.60
N TYR A 90 -11.61 -5.36 12.57
CA TYR A 90 -12.74 -4.45 12.67
C TYR A 90 -13.97 -5.10 13.30
N ALA A 91 -14.22 -6.39 13.01
CA ALA A 91 -15.29 -7.15 13.64
C ALA A 91 -15.15 -7.28 15.18
N LYS A 92 -13.94 -7.11 15.73
CA LYS A 92 -13.65 -7.20 17.16
C LYS A 92 -13.49 -5.84 17.85
N LEU A 93 -13.52 -4.74 17.09
CA LEU A 93 -13.37 -3.39 17.62
C LEU A 93 -14.68 -2.90 18.28
N SER A 94 -14.55 -2.09 19.33
CA SER A 94 -15.66 -1.29 19.86
C SER A 94 -16.09 -0.22 18.86
N ASP A 95 -17.25 0.41 19.08
CA ASP A 95 -17.74 1.46 18.18
C ASP A 95 -16.79 2.68 18.15
N GLU A 96 -16.19 3.05 19.28
CA GLU A 96 -15.18 4.12 19.35
C GLU A 96 -13.91 3.75 18.58
N GLN A 97 -13.48 2.50 18.68
CA GLN A 97 -12.30 2.02 17.94
C GLN A 97 -12.57 1.94 16.44
N LYS A 98 -13.78 1.56 16.03
CA LYS A 98 -14.21 1.58 14.62
C LYS A 98 -14.20 2.98 14.04
N GLN A 99 -14.76 3.95 14.78
CA GLN A 99 -14.70 5.36 14.38
C GLN A 99 -13.25 5.84 14.21
N ALA A 100 -12.36 5.49 15.14
CA ALA A 100 -10.93 5.80 15.00
C ALA A 100 -10.30 5.07 13.80
N ALA A 101 -10.69 3.83 13.53
CA ALA A 101 -10.19 3.03 12.41
C ALA A 101 -10.62 3.59 11.04
N ASP A 102 -11.84 4.11 10.93
CA ASP A 102 -12.38 4.67 9.69
C ASP A 102 -11.66 5.97 9.26
N GLU A 103 -11.02 6.66 10.21
CA GLU A 103 -10.18 7.84 9.96
C GLU A 103 -8.73 7.47 9.58
N ILE A 104 -8.34 6.19 9.70
CA ILE A 104 -6.99 5.74 9.35
C ILE A 104 -6.81 5.76 7.83
N VAL A 105 -5.95 6.67 7.36
CA VAL A 105 -5.44 6.60 5.98
C VAL A 105 -4.31 5.58 5.93
N LEU A 106 -4.63 4.37 5.47
CA LEU A 106 -3.60 3.37 5.21
C LEU A 106 -2.65 3.88 4.11
N PRO A 107 -1.32 3.79 4.28
CA PRO A 107 -0.33 4.25 3.29
C PRO A 107 -0.50 3.63 1.89
N MET A 108 -1.29 2.57 1.80
CA MET A 108 -1.54 1.80 0.59
C MET A 108 -2.76 2.25 -0.19
N MET A 109 -3.63 3.05 0.42
CA MET A 109 -4.93 3.48 -0.13
C MET A 109 -4.83 4.67 -1.08
N GLY A 110 -3.64 5.17 -1.40
CA GLY A 110 -3.42 6.14 -2.48
C GLY A 110 -4.18 7.47 -2.36
N MET A 111 -4.86 7.73 -1.24
CA MET A 111 -5.62 8.96 -1.00
C MET A 111 -4.67 10.02 -0.41
N GLY A 112 -3.68 10.39 -1.22
CA GLY A 112 -2.65 11.36 -0.85
C GLY A 112 -2.02 12.00 -2.08
N MET A 113 -2.52 13.18 -2.42
CA MET A 113 -1.81 14.25 -3.15
C MET A 113 -1.46 14.00 -4.63
N GLY A 114 -2.46 14.24 -5.48
CA GLY A 114 -2.29 15.08 -6.67
C GLY A 114 -2.60 16.55 -6.36
N ARG A 115 -2.04 17.13 -5.29
CA ARG A 115 -2.02 18.59 -5.02
C ARG A 115 -0.60 19.05 -4.67
N SER A 116 0.26 18.95 -5.66
CA SER A 116 1.49 19.74 -5.83
C SER A 116 1.72 19.75 -7.34
N GLY A 117 1.40 20.83 -8.05
CA GLY A 117 2.37 21.92 -8.23
C GLY A 117 3.08 21.70 -9.58
N GLY A 118 2.76 22.53 -10.56
CA GLY A 118 3.02 22.29 -11.98
C GLY A 118 4.48 22.09 -12.39
N SER A 119 4.67 21.35 -13.49
CA SER A 119 5.63 21.57 -14.60
C SER A 119 5.73 20.29 -15.43
N GLY A 120 4.76 20.09 -16.33
CA GLY A 120 4.84 19.11 -17.42
C GLY A 120 4.52 19.83 -18.72
N PRO A 121 5.31 19.67 -19.80
CA PRO A 121 5.17 20.48 -20.99
C PRO A 121 3.78 20.28 -21.61
N ARG A 122 3.05 21.38 -21.81
CA ARG A 122 1.83 21.39 -22.61
C ARG A 122 2.20 21.00 -24.03
N ILE A 123 1.87 19.77 -24.42
CA ILE A 123 1.79 19.43 -25.83
C ILE A 123 0.55 20.17 -26.37
N MET A 124 0.77 21.34 -26.96
CA MET A 124 -0.23 21.96 -27.82
C MET A 124 -0.30 21.14 -29.09
N PHE A 125 -1.43 20.46 -29.29
CA PHE A 125 -1.80 19.96 -30.60
C PHE A 125 -2.06 21.19 -31.50
N ARG A 126 -1.34 21.26 -32.62
CA ARG A 126 -1.75 22.03 -33.79
C ARG A 126 -2.02 21.05 -34.90
#